data_AF-A0A6C0D2E2-F1
#
_entry.id   AF-A0A6C0D2E2-F1
#
_cell.length_a   1.000
_cell.length_b   1.000
_cell.length_c   1.000
_cell.angle_alpha   90.00
_cell.angle_beta   90.00
_cell.angle_gamma   90.00
#
_symmetry.space_group_name_H-M   'P 1'
#
loop_
_entity.id
_entity.type
_entity.pdbx_description
1 polymer ?
#
loop_
_entity_poly.entity_id
_entity_poly.type
_entity_poly.pdbx_seq_one_letter_code
_entity_poly.pdbx_strand_id
1 'polypeptide(L)'
;MNREHNQLTIDRAEFIENTKQWVTLDSQLKIINEKTKKIRDMKRELTEKICEYKDKHPIHSTIKLSDGELKFYEKKEQTPLSFGYIEHCLEQILQDQTQIDFVMDYIKSNREVTTVTDIKRIYSKN
;
A
#
# COMPACT_ATOMS: atom_id res chain seq x y z
N MET A 1 -9.50 -42.75 -22.52
CA MET A 1 -8.19 -43.33 -22.14
C MET A 1 -6.97 -42.57 -22.69
N ASN A 2 -6.57 -42.61 -23.98
CA ASN A 2 -5.34 -41.90 -24.41
C ASN A 2 -5.45 -40.36 -24.50
N ARG A 3 -6.63 -39.80 -24.77
CA ARG A 3 -6.81 -38.33 -24.87
C ARG A 3 -6.86 -37.64 -23.51
N GLU A 4 -7.54 -38.23 -22.53
CA GLU A 4 -7.66 -37.68 -21.16
C GLU A 4 -6.31 -37.72 -20.42
N HIS A 5 -5.53 -38.79 -20.61
CA HIS A 5 -4.19 -38.89 -20.02
C HIS A 5 -3.21 -37.86 -20.60
N ASN A 6 -3.32 -37.55 -21.89
CA ASN A 6 -2.52 -36.51 -22.53
C ASN A 6 -2.91 -35.11 -22.05
N GLN A 7 -4.22 -34.84 -21.88
CA GLN A 7 -4.71 -33.55 -21.34
C GLN A 7 -4.23 -33.31 -19.90
N LEU A 8 -4.36 -34.31 -19.02
CA LEU A 8 -3.87 -34.25 -17.64
C LEU A 8 -2.36 -33.95 -17.54
N THR A 9 -1.59 -34.42 -18.52
CA THR A 9 -0.13 -34.19 -18.58
C THR A 9 0.19 -32.76 -19.00
N ILE A 10 -0.57 -32.22 -19.96
CA ILE A 10 -0.45 -30.82 -20.41
C ILE A 10 -0.86 -29.86 -19.29
N ASP A 11 -1.99 -30.11 -18.62
CA ASP A 11 -2.50 -29.29 -17.51
C ASP A 11 -1.48 -29.22 -16.35
N ARG A 12 -0.80 -30.34 -16.06
CA ARG A 12 0.24 -30.38 -15.03
C ARG A 12 1.48 -29.58 -15.43
N ALA A 13 1.88 -29.63 -16.70
CA ALA A 13 3.03 -28.89 -17.19
C ALA A 13 2.78 -27.37 -17.15
N GLU A 14 1.60 -26.93 -17.56
CA GLU A 14 1.17 -25.53 -17.49
C GLU A 14 1.12 -25.03 -16.05
N PHE A 15 0.55 -25.82 -15.12
CA PHE A 15 0.55 -25.48 -13.69
C PHE A 15 1.97 -25.25 -13.13
N ILE A 16 2.93 -26.12 -13.47
CA ILE A 16 4.32 -25.99 -13.02
C ILE A 16 4.94 -24.72 -13.58
N GLU A 17 4.72 -24.41 -14.86
CA GLU A 17 5.26 -23.22 -15.50
C GLU A 17 4.68 -21.94 -14.90
N ASN A 18 3.35 -21.87 -14.74
CA ASN A 18 2.68 -20.75 -14.07
C ASN A 18 3.21 -20.53 -12.65
N THR A 19 3.43 -21.62 -11.90
CA THR A 19 4.00 -21.54 -10.54
C THR A 19 5.43 -21.00 -10.56
N LYS A 20 6.28 -21.45 -11.48
CA LYS A 20 7.67 -20.96 -11.63
C LYS A 20 7.72 -19.48 -12.00
N GLN A 21 6.88 -19.06 -12.95
CA GLN A 21 6.78 -17.67 -13.36
C GLN A 21 6.28 -16.80 -12.20
N TRP A 22 5.25 -17.24 -11.48
CA TRP A 22 4.76 -16.54 -10.30
C TRP A 22 5.85 -16.34 -9.24
N VAL A 23 6.64 -17.38 -8.91
CA VAL A 23 7.74 -17.28 -7.94
C VAL A 23 8.84 -16.32 -8.42
N THR A 24 9.10 -16.28 -9.73
CA THR A 24 10.07 -15.36 -10.33
C THR A 24 9.61 -13.92 -10.17
N LEU A 25 8.34 -13.64 -10.49
CA LEU A 25 7.73 -12.32 -10.35
C LEU A 25 7.68 -11.87 -8.89
N ASP A 26 7.29 -12.74 -7.95
CA ASP A 26 7.31 -12.47 -6.51
C ASP A 26 8.72 -12.06 -6.03
N SER A 27 9.74 -12.77 -6.49
CA SER A 27 11.13 -12.46 -6.15
C SER A 27 11.58 -11.09 -6.71
N GLN A 28 11.21 -10.77 -7.95
CA GLN A 28 11.51 -9.48 -8.56
C GLN A 28 10.78 -8.33 -7.84
N LEU A 29 9.49 -8.51 -7.53
CA LEU A 29 8.69 -7.54 -6.77
C LEU A 29 9.31 -7.27 -5.41
N LYS A 30 9.80 -8.30 -4.71
CA LYS A 30 10.52 -8.12 -3.44
C LYS A 30 11.72 -7.17 -3.58
N ILE A 31 12.59 -7.42 -4.56
CA ILE A 31 13.78 -6.59 -4.80
C ILE A 31 13.39 -5.15 -5.18
N ILE A 32 12.40 -5.01 -6.06
CA ILE A 32 11.91 -3.69 -6.49
C ILE A 32 11.35 -2.94 -5.29
N ASN A 33 10.50 -3.57 -4.48
CA ASN A 33 9.89 -2.95 -3.30
C ASN A 33 10.93 -2.51 -2.27
N GLU A 34 11.98 -3.30 -2.03
CA GLU A 34 13.10 -2.92 -1.15
C GLU A 34 13.84 -1.68 -1.70
N LYS A 35 14.16 -1.67 -3.00
CA LYS A 35 14.79 -0.51 -3.64
C LYS A 35 13.89 0.73 -3.61
N THR A 36 12.61 0.56 -3.92
CA THR A 36 11.62 1.63 -3.89
C THR A 36 11.48 2.20 -2.48
N LYS A 37 11.46 1.36 -1.44
CA LYS A 37 11.45 1.81 -0.03
C LYS A 37 12.66 2.70 0.26
N LYS A 38 13.87 2.22 -0.07
CA LYS A 38 15.10 3.00 0.14
C LYS A 38 15.08 4.35 -0.58
N ILE A 39 14.66 4.37 -1.84
CA ILE A 39 14.57 5.61 -2.63
C ILE A 39 13.54 6.57 -2.02
N ARG A 40 12.37 6.08 -1.58
CA ARG A 40 11.34 6.89 -0.92
C ARG A 40 11.85 7.52 0.37
N ASP A 41 12.55 6.75 1.20
CA ASP A 41 13.10 7.24 2.46
C ASP A 41 14.17 8.32 2.21
N MET A 42 15.11 8.09 1.29
CA MET A 42 16.11 9.10 0.91
C MET A 42 15.48 10.36 0.31
N LYS A 43 14.47 10.20 -0.54
CA LYS A 43 13.74 11.35 -1.12
C LYS A 43 13.02 12.15 -0.04
N ARG A 44 12.40 11.48 0.94
CA ARG A 44 11.73 12.14 2.08
C ARG A 44 12.73 12.96 2.89
N GLU A 45 13.86 12.36 3.27
CA GLU A 45 14.92 13.04 4.04
C GLU A 45 15.45 14.29 3.31
N LEU A 46 15.69 14.19 1.99
CA LEU A 46 16.10 15.34 1.19
C LEU A 46 15.00 16.41 1.10
N THR A 47 13.74 15.99 0.97
CA THR A 47 12.60 16.91 0.92
C THR A 47 12.50 17.73 2.21
N GLU A 48 12.64 17.08 3.37
CA GLU A 48 12.65 17.73 4.69
C GLU A 48 13.77 18.78 4.77
N LYS A 49 15.01 18.40 4.43
CA LYS A 49 16.15 19.34 4.41
C LYS A 49 15.96 20.52 3.48
N ILE A 50 15.39 20.30 2.30
CA ILE A 50 15.14 21.35 1.30
C ILE A 50 14.05 22.32 1.77
N CYS A 51 12.97 21.79 2.36
CA CYS A 51 11.90 22.62 2.93
C CYS A 51 12.41 23.41 4.15
N GLU A 52 13.14 22.79 5.07
CA GLU A 52 13.74 23.49 6.21
C GLU A 52 14.68 24.63 5.78
N TYR A 53 15.47 24.41 4.72
CA TYR A 53 16.33 25.45 4.17
C TYR A 53 15.50 26.60 3.60
N LYS A 54 14.41 26.31 2.86
CA LYS A 54 13.49 27.33 2.38
C LYS A 54 12.89 28.14 3.53
N ASP A 55 12.48 27.50 4.61
CA ASP A 55 11.81 28.20 5.70
C ASP A 55 12.76 29.15 6.45
N LYS A 56 14.08 28.86 6.41
CA LYS A 56 15.13 29.68 7.03
C LYS A 56 15.67 30.80 6.14
N HIS A 57 15.40 30.78 4.84
CA HIS A 57 15.99 31.70 3.87
C HIS A 57 14.94 32.25 2.89
N PRO A 58 14.96 33.55 2.53
CA PRO A 58 14.00 34.14 1.60
C PRO A 58 14.33 33.77 0.15
N ILE A 59 14.16 32.49 -0.19
CA ILE A 59 14.36 31.96 -1.55
C ILE A 59 13.05 31.97 -2.36
N HIS A 60 13.17 32.05 -3.67
CA HIS A 60 12.02 31.95 -4.57
C HIS A 60 11.28 30.62 -4.38
N SER A 61 9.95 30.66 -4.51
CA SER A 61 9.07 29.49 -4.36
C SER A 61 9.18 28.45 -5.48
N THR A 62 10.04 28.68 -6.47
CA THR A 62 10.20 27.83 -7.64
C THR A 62 11.68 27.72 -8.03
N ILE A 63 12.14 26.52 -8.38
CA ILE A 63 13.49 26.20 -8.86
C ILE A 63 13.36 25.60 -10.27
N LYS A 64 14.05 26.17 -11.26
CA LYS A 64 14.05 25.64 -12.64
C LYS A 64 15.04 24.48 -12.79
N LEU A 65 14.63 23.46 -13.52
CA LEU A 65 15.41 22.27 -13.89
C LEU A 65 15.45 22.15 -15.41
N SER A 66 16.31 21.29 -15.94
CA SER A 66 16.39 21.04 -17.39
C SER A 66 15.12 20.40 -17.96
N ASP A 67 14.40 19.64 -17.14
CA ASP A 67 13.21 18.85 -17.49
C ASP A 67 11.91 19.41 -16.87
N GLY A 68 11.95 20.58 -16.22
CA GLY A 68 10.77 21.20 -15.62
C GLY A 68 11.10 22.18 -14.50
N GLU A 69 10.22 22.27 -13.51
CA GLU A 69 10.42 23.11 -12.33
C GLU A 69 9.97 22.40 -11.04
N LEU A 70 10.68 22.70 -9.95
CA LEU A 70 10.31 22.31 -8.60
C LEU A 70 9.63 23.51 -7.92
N LYS A 71 8.34 23.38 -7.61
CA LYS A 71 7.59 24.41 -6.88
C LYS A 71 7.37 23.97 -5.44
N PHE A 72 7.65 24.86 -4.50
CA PHE A 72 7.27 24.67 -3.12
C PHE A 72 5.78 25.00 -2.94
N TYR A 73 5.05 24.10 -2.28
CA TYR A 73 3.62 24.25 -2.05
C TYR A 73 3.23 23.69 -0.68
N GLU A 74 2.10 24.15 -0.16
CA GLU A 74 1.49 23.58 1.04
C GLU A 74 0.70 22.32 0.67
N LYS A 75 1.09 21.19 1.25
CA LYS A 75 0.37 19.94 1.08
C LYS A 75 -0.66 19.80 2.19
N LYS A 76 -1.94 19.70 1.82
CA LYS A 76 -3.00 19.28 2.74
C LYS A 76 -3.09 17.76 2.71
N GLU A 77 -2.71 17.11 3.80
CA GLU A 77 -2.88 15.66 3.96
C GLU A 77 -4.14 15.39 4.78
N GLN A 78 -5.07 14.63 4.20
CA GLN A 78 -6.24 14.14 4.92
C GLN A 78 -5.93 12.76 5.47
N THR A 79 -6.24 12.54 6.75
CA THR A 79 -6.16 11.22 7.35
C THR A 79 -7.17 10.28 6.69
N PRO A 80 -6.83 8.99 6.53
CA PRO A 80 -7.80 8.01 6.06
C PRO A 80 -8.95 7.88 7.07
N LEU A 81 -10.15 7.61 6.57
CA LEU A 81 -11.32 7.27 7.38
C LEU A 81 -11.16 5.86 7.98
N SER A 82 -10.24 5.74 8.93
CA SER A 82 -10.03 4.52 9.70
C SER A 82 -11.17 4.32 10.70
N PHE A 83 -11.39 3.07 11.13
CA PHE A 83 -12.35 2.79 12.20
C PHE A 83 -12.06 3.61 13.46
N GLY A 84 -10.79 3.76 13.86
CA GLY A 84 -10.42 4.57 15.01
C GLY A 84 -10.70 6.08 14.81
N TYR A 85 -10.57 6.60 13.60
CA TYR A 85 -10.96 7.99 13.31
C TYR A 85 -12.48 8.16 13.39
N ILE A 86 -13.24 7.21 12.85
CA ILE A 86 -14.72 7.23 12.92
C ILE A 86 -15.18 7.15 14.37
N GLU A 87 -14.62 6.22 15.15
CA GLU A 87 -14.89 6.07 16.58
C GLU A 87 -14.58 7.34 17.36
N HIS A 88 -13.40 7.93 17.16
CA HIS A 88 -13.04 9.21 17.77
C HIS A 88 -14.04 10.31 17.42
N CYS A 89 -14.47 10.40 16.16
CA CYS A 89 -15.50 11.37 15.77
C CYS A 89 -16.83 11.10 16.49
N LEU A 90 -17.23 9.84 16.67
CA LEU A 90 -18.45 9.46 17.40
C LEU A 90 -18.37 9.84 18.89
N GLU A 91 -17.22 9.62 19.54
CA GLU A 91 -16.97 10.03 20.95
C GLU A 91 -17.09 11.55 21.16
N GLN A 92 -16.80 12.36 20.15
CA GLN A 92 -16.94 13.82 20.25
C GLN A 92 -18.40 14.28 20.21
N ILE A 93 -19.31 13.47 19.66
CA ILE A 93 -20.72 13.85 19.44
C ILE A 93 -21.71 13.03 20.29
N LEU A 94 -21.34 11.82 20.73
CA LEU A 94 -22.12 10.93 21.56
C LEU A 94 -21.45 10.78 22.93
N GLN A 95 -22.23 10.81 24.01
CA GLN A 95 -21.73 10.63 25.38
C GLN A 95 -21.87 9.19 25.90
N ASP A 96 -22.69 8.37 25.23
CA ASP A 96 -22.99 6.99 25.63
C ASP A 96 -22.11 6.01 24.85
N GLN A 97 -21.15 5.40 25.55
CA GLN A 97 -20.24 4.41 24.98
C GLN A 97 -20.99 3.24 24.34
N THR A 98 -22.13 2.83 24.90
CA THR A 98 -22.93 1.72 24.38
C THR A 98 -23.44 2.00 22.97
N GLN A 99 -23.77 3.26 22.67
CA GLN A 99 -24.22 3.69 21.34
C GLN A 99 -23.07 3.75 20.35
N ILE A 100 -21.89 4.19 20.80
CA ILE A 100 -20.68 4.22 19.99
C ILE A 100 -20.30 2.80 19.56
N ASP A 101 -20.26 1.86 20.52
CA ASP A 101 -19.95 0.45 20.26
C ASP A 101 -20.96 -0.16 19.27
N PHE A 102 -22.25 0.10 19.46
CA PHE A 102 -23.30 -0.36 18.55
C PHE A 102 -23.10 0.15 17.12
N VAL A 103 -22.83 1.45 16.95
CA VAL A 103 -22.60 2.05 15.62
C VAL A 103 -21.34 1.45 14.98
N MET A 104 -20.26 1.32 15.74
CA MET A 104 -19.00 0.76 15.25
C MET A 104 -19.17 -0.69 14.80
N ASP A 105 -19.91 -1.50 15.55
CA ASP A 105 -20.19 -2.88 15.19
C ASP A 105 -21.14 -3.01 14.00
N TYR A 106 -22.12 -2.09 13.89
CA TYR A 106 -22.97 -2.00 12.71
C TYR A 106 -22.14 -1.70 11.45
N ILE A 107 -21.24 -0.73 11.49
CA ILE A 107 -20.38 -0.39 10.34
C ILE A 107 -19.49 -1.58 9.96
N LYS A 108 -18.87 -2.25 10.94
CA LYS A 108 -18.01 -3.42 10.69
C LYS A 108 -18.80 -4.57 10.05
N SER A 109 -20.01 -4.84 10.55
CA SER A 109 -20.84 -5.97 10.11
C SER A 109 -21.47 -5.77 8.74
N ASN A 110 -21.74 -4.51 8.35
CA ASN A 110 -22.30 -4.18 7.05
C ASN A 110 -21.23 -3.96 5.96
N ARG A 111 -19.95 -3.99 6.32
CA ARG A 111 -18.87 -3.85 5.35
C ARG A 111 -18.78 -5.14 4.52
N GLU A 112 -18.94 -5.03 3.21
CA GLU A 112 -18.84 -6.17 2.31
C GLU A 112 -17.45 -6.83 2.40
N VAL A 113 -17.43 -8.15 2.59
CA VAL A 113 -16.21 -8.96 2.64
C VAL A 113 -16.26 -9.96 1.49
N THR A 114 -15.45 -9.74 0.47
CA THR A 114 -15.24 -10.71 -0.61
C THR A 114 -14.07 -11.61 -0.25
N THR A 115 -14.30 -12.93 -0.26
CA THR A 115 -13.22 -13.92 -0.09
C THR A 115 -12.81 -14.45 -1.46
N VAL A 116 -11.53 -14.32 -1.80
CA VAL A 116 -10.94 -14.87 -3.03
C VAL A 116 -9.81 -15.83 -2.67
N THR A 117 -9.66 -16.90 -3.44
CA THR A 117 -8.50 -17.81 -3.29
C THR A 117 -7.27 -17.12 -3.85
N ASP A 118 -6.18 -17.13 -3.09
CA ASP A 118 -4.92 -16.50 -3.47
C ASP A 118 -3.74 -17.36 -2.99
N ILE A 119 -2.56 -17.11 -3.55
CA ILE A 119 -1.31 -17.78 -3.20
C ILE A 119 -0.34 -16.81 -2.55
N LYS A 120 0.36 -17.26 -1.51
CA LYS A 120 1.38 -16.48 -0.81
C LYS A 120 2.65 -17.29 -0.63
N ARG A 121 3.81 -16.64 -0.78
CA ARG A 121 5.10 -17.26 -0.50
C ARG A 121 5.41 -17.16 0.98
N ILE A 122 5.73 -18.28 1.61
CA ILE A 122 6.19 -18.34 3.00
C ILE A 122 7.68 -18.66 2.98
N TYR A 123 8.48 -17.77 3.54
CA TYR A 123 9.91 -17.98 3.71
C TYR A 123 10.15 -18.70 5.04
N SER A 124 10.93 -19.78 5.02
CA SER A 124 11.38 -20.42 6.27
C SER A 124 12.34 -19.48 6.98
N LYS A 125 12.17 -19.31 8.29
CA LYS A 125 13.17 -18.65 9.12
C LYS A 125 14.34 -19.63 9.28
N ASN A 126 15.49 -19.30 8.72
CA ASN A 126 16.77 -19.82 9.19
C ASN A 126 17.25 -18.98 10.36
#